data_AF-A0A1G3PW19-F1
#
_entry.id   AF-A0A1G3PW19-F1
#
_cell.length_a   1.000
_cell.length_b   1.000
_cell.length_c   1.000
_cell.angle_alpha   90.00
_cell.angle_beta   90.00
_cell.angle_gamma   90.00
#
_symmetry.space_group_name_H-M   'P 1'
#
loop_
_entity.id
_entity.type
_entity.pdbx_description
1 polymer ?
#
loop_
_entity_poly.entity_id
_entity_poly.type
_entity_poly.pdbx_seq_one_letter_code
_entity_poly.pdbx_strand_id
1 'polypeptide(L)'
;MAKKTKKIKSQTDYKDLTIDAVSDFNKKDFQAALTKFLEMEQSNFDNPKVHEILVYIYVNLKDLENAQKQYEIYIDLTKQQDPSFNVPKLKNFSELVTDAGDAEELERRYREIMEKDSDPDFYADLDIAAKLSVIYMSRGEYKRAEEVLLKFKNKCKAA
;
A
#
# COMPACT_ATOMS: atom_id res chain seq x y z
N MET A 1 -20.32 -6.52 -28.48
CA MET A 1 -19.32 -6.42 -29.57
C MET A 1 -17.96 -6.22 -28.93
N ALA A 2 -17.06 -7.20 -29.03
CA ALA A 2 -15.70 -7.07 -28.49
C ALA A 2 -14.94 -6.01 -29.31
N LYS A 3 -14.55 -4.89 -28.66
CA LYS A 3 -13.61 -3.93 -29.28
C LYS A 3 -12.32 -4.70 -29.55
N LYS A 4 -11.97 -4.87 -30.83
CA LYS A 4 -10.66 -5.39 -31.24
C LYS A 4 -9.61 -4.45 -30.65
N THR A 5 -8.94 -4.88 -29.59
CA THR A 5 -7.81 -4.18 -28.99
C THR A 5 -6.74 -4.00 -30.06
N LYS A 6 -6.24 -2.76 -30.19
CA LYS A 6 -5.22 -2.41 -31.16
C LYS A 6 -3.95 -3.13 -30.70
N LYS A 7 -3.45 -4.10 -31.46
CA LYS A 7 -2.19 -4.77 -31.11
C LYS A 7 -1.09 -3.72 -31.16
N ILE A 8 -0.39 -3.46 -30.05
CA ILE A 8 0.78 -2.54 -30.01
C ILE A 8 1.81 -3.05 -31.02
N LYS A 9 2.17 -2.24 -32.03
CA LYS A 9 3.04 -2.68 -33.15
C LYS A 9 4.43 -2.09 -33.11
N SER A 10 4.65 -1.06 -32.29
CA SER A 10 5.92 -0.35 -32.22
C SER A 10 6.21 0.13 -30.80
N GLN A 11 7.48 0.44 -30.53
CA GLN A 11 7.89 1.04 -29.26
C GLN A 11 7.32 2.46 -29.07
N THR A 12 7.05 3.17 -30.16
CA THR A 12 6.35 4.47 -30.13
C THR A 12 4.90 4.29 -29.67
N ASP A 13 4.19 3.31 -30.23
CA ASP A 13 2.82 2.99 -29.82
C ASP A 13 2.73 2.67 -28.32
N TYR A 14 3.71 1.92 -27.80
CA TYR A 14 3.78 1.59 -26.37
C TYR A 14 4.01 2.83 -25.49
N LYS A 15 4.88 3.75 -25.92
CA LYS A 15 5.15 5.00 -25.20
C LYS A 15 3.91 5.90 -25.16
N ASP A 16 3.25 6.09 -26.30
CA ASP A 16 2.04 6.92 -26.39
C ASP A 16 0.93 6.33 -25.50
N LEU A 17 0.73 5.01 -25.57
CA LEU A 17 -0.21 4.31 -24.70
C LEU A 17 0.13 4.47 -23.22
N THR A 18 1.41 4.43 -22.86
CA THR A 18 1.87 4.63 -21.47
C THR A 18 1.50 6.02 -20.96
N ILE A 19 1.72 7.06 -21.77
CA ILE A 19 1.39 8.45 -21.41
C ILE A 19 -0.12 8.58 -21.15
N ASP A 20 -0.94 8.05 -22.06
CA ASP A 20 -2.39 8.10 -21.93
C ASP A 20 -2.89 7.29 -20.71
N ALA A 21 -2.34 6.09 -20.49
CA ALA A 21 -2.69 5.22 -19.37
C ALA A 21 -2.37 5.89 -18.02
N VAL A 22 -1.19 6.49 -17.90
CA VAL A 22 -0.77 7.22 -16.69
C VAL A 22 -1.60 8.48 -16.49
N SER A 23 -1.96 9.19 -17.58
CA SER A 23 -2.84 10.36 -17.52
C SER A 23 -4.22 10.00 -16.93
N ASP A 24 -4.83 8.92 -17.40
CA ASP A 24 -6.13 8.46 -16.88
C ASP A 24 -6.02 7.96 -15.44
N PHE A 25 -4.94 7.25 -15.10
CA PHE A 25 -4.67 6.81 -13.73
C PHE A 25 -4.57 8.01 -12.77
N ASN A 26 -3.81 9.05 -13.15
CA ASN A 26 -3.65 10.25 -12.34
C ASN A 26 -4.95 11.04 -12.18
N LYS A 27 -5.83 11.00 -13.20
CA LYS A 27 -7.20 11.56 -13.12
C LYS A 27 -8.16 10.68 -12.32
N LYS A 28 -7.72 9.52 -11.84
CA LYS A 28 -8.53 8.51 -11.15
C LYS A 28 -9.65 7.93 -12.03
N ASP A 29 -9.51 8.02 -13.34
CA ASP A 29 -10.35 7.27 -14.28
C ASP A 29 -9.81 5.83 -14.37
N PHE A 30 -10.04 5.07 -13.31
CA PHE A 30 -9.49 3.73 -13.17
C PHE A 30 -10.01 2.76 -14.23
N GLN A 31 -11.21 2.98 -14.78
CA GLN A 31 -11.76 2.13 -15.83
C GLN A 31 -11.05 2.37 -17.18
N ALA A 32 -10.81 3.65 -17.54
CA ALA A 32 -10.07 4.00 -18.74
C ALA A 32 -8.59 3.60 -18.64
N ALA A 33 -7.98 3.79 -17.47
CA ALA A 33 -6.63 3.34 -17.17
C ALA A 33 -6.51 1.82 -17.27
N LEU A 34 -7.45 1.07 -16.66
CA LEU A 34 -7.47 -0.39 -16.68
C LEU A 34 -7.38 -0.94 -18.10
N THR A 35 -8.22 -0.42 -18.99
CA THR A 35 -8.26 -0.87 -20.39
C THR A 35 -6.90 -0.75 -21.06
N LYS A 36 -6.17 0.34 -20.81
CA LYS A 36 -4.85 0.59 -21.41
C LYS A 36 -3.75 -0.24 -20.76
N PHE A 37 -3.76 -0.36 -19.43
CA PHE A 37 -2.79 -1.20 -18.73
C PHE A 37 -2.95 -2.70 -19.06
N LEU A 38 -4.16 -3.19 -19.33
CA LEU A 38 -4.37 -4.55 -19.86
C LEU A 38 -3.82 -4.73 -21.28
N GLU A 39 -3.88 -3.69 -22.13
CA GLU A 39 -3.25 -3.72 -23.45
C GLU A 39 -1.71 -3.72 -23.34
N MET A 40 -1.16 -2.95 -22.38
CA MET A 40 0.27 -2.97 -22.06
C MET A 40 0.71 -4.34 -21.53
N GLU A 41 -0.06 -4.95 -20.62
CA GLU A 41 0.19 -6.30 -20.09
C GLU A 41 0.23 -7.33 -21.22
N GLN A 42 -0.73 -7.31 -22.15
CA GLN A 42 -0.75 -8.22 -23.29
C GLN A 42 0.47 -8.07 -24.21
N SER A 43 1.03 -6.86 -24.30
CA SER A 43 2.19 -6.59 -25.16
C SER A 43 3.53 -6.87 -24.50
N ASN A 44 3.62 -6.71 -23.18
CA ASN A 44 4.84 -6.86 -22.40
C ASN A 44 4.47 -7.27 -20.96
N PHE A 45 4.14 -8.55 -20.81
CA PHE A 45 3.76 -9.15 -19.54
C PHE A 45 4.92 -9.08 -18.52
N ASP A 46 6.17 -9.21 -18.95
CA ASP A 46 7.31 -9.25 -18.02
C ASP A 46 7.68 -7.87 -17.43
N ASN A 47 6.86 -6.84 -17.64
CA ASN A 47 7.04 -5.53 -17.04
C ASN A 47 6.36 -5.44 -15.65
N PRO A 48 7.10 -5.57 -14.53
CA PRO A 48 6.52 -5.56 -13.20
C PRO A 48 5.78 -4.26 -12.90
N LYS A 49 6.16 -3.14 -13.51
CA LYS A 49 5.49 -1.85 -13.26
C LYS A 49 4.05 -1.81 -13.77
N VAL A 50 3.75 -2.56 -14.85
CA VAL A 50 2.38 -2.70 -15.35
C VAL A 50 1.53 -3.44 -14.32
N HIS A 51 2.03 -4.56 -13.81
CA HIS A 51 1.35 -5.36 -12.79
C HIS A 51 1.16 -4.57 -11.49
N GLU A 52 2.19 -3.86 -11.02
CA GLU A 52 2.11 -2.98 -9.86
C GLU A 52 0.95 -1.97 -10.00
N ILE A 53 0.84 -1.30 -11.15
CA ILE A 53 -0.22 -0.31 -11.38
C ILE A 53 -1.60 -0.98 -11.52
N LEU A 54 -1.68 -2.16 -12.14
CA LEU A 54 -2.92 -2.93 -12.21
C LEU A 54 -3.45 -3.31 -10.83
N VAL A 55 -2.58 -3.63 -9.85
CA VAL A 55 -2.98 -3.82 -8.45
C VAL A 55 -3.71 -2.59 -7.92
N TYR A 56 -3.12 -1.40 -8.06
CA TYR A 56 -3.74 -0.16 -7.58
C TYR A 56 -5.08 0.12 -8.26
N ILE A 57 -5.17 -0.10 -9.58
CA ILE A 57 -6.40 0.10 -10.34
C ILE A 57 -7.50 -0.84 -9.82
N TYR A 58 -7.22 -2.14 -9.70
CA TYR A 58 -8.20 -3.12 -9.24
C TYR A 58 -8.65 -2.88 -7.79
N VAL A 59 -7.74 -2.47 -6.88
CA VAL A 59 -8.09 -2.07 -5.51
C VAL A 59 -9.07 -0.90 -5.49
N ASN A 60 -8.84 0.12 -6.34
CA ASN A 60 -9.74 1.27 -6.43
C ASN A 60 -11.11 0.89 -7.04
N LEU A 61 -11.13 -0.06 -7.96
CA LEU A 61 -12.36 -0.63 -8.54
C LEU A 61 -13.04 -1.66 -7.65
N LYS A 62 -12.48 -1.97 -6.47
CA LYS A 62 -12.97 -2.98 -5.51
C LYS A 62 -12.95 -4.42 -6.04
N ASP A 63 -12.20 -4.68 -7.09
CA ASP A 63 -11.96 -6.01 -7.63
C ASP A 63 -10.73 -6.63 -6.96
N LEU A 64 -10.92 -7.10 -5.72
CA LEU A 64 -9.83 -7.61 -4.90
C LEU A 64 -9.25 -8.94 -5.42
N GLU A 65 -10.04 -9.72 -6.18
CA GLU A 65 -9.58 -10.97 -6.77
C GLU A 65 -8.53 -10.70 -7.85
N ASN A 66 -8.82 -9.79 -8.79
CA ASN A 66 -7.84 -9.44 -9.81
C ASN A 66 -6.68 -8.61 -9.26
N ALA A 67 -6.91 -7.79 -8.23
CA ALA A 67 -5.82 -7.12 -7.52
C ALA A 67 -4.82 -8.15 -6.94
N GLN A 68 -5.32 -9.21 -6.30
CA GLN A 68 -4.47 -10.26 -5.72
C GLN A 68 -3.67 -11.00 -6.80
N LYS A 69 -4.30 -11.37 -7.92
CA LYS A 69 -3.60 -12.04 -9.04
C LYS A 69 -2.47 -11.18 -9.59
N GLN A 70 -2.72 -9.89 -9.80
CA GLN A 70 -1.73 -8.95 -10.31
C GLN A 70 -0.59 -8.73 -9.30
N TYR A 71 -0.92 -8.75 -8.01
CA TYR A 71 0.08 -8.62 -6.95
C TYR A 71 1.02 -9.83 -6.93
N GLU A 72 0.50 -11.04 -7.04
CA GLU A 72 1.31 -12.26 -7.13
C GLU A 72 2.28 -12.21 -8.32
N ILE A 73 1.79 -11.84 -9.51
CA ILE A 73 2.63 -11.68 -10.71
C ILE A 73 3.71 -10.61 -10.50
N TYR A 74 3.35 -9.46 -9.92
CA TYR A 74 4.30 -8.38 -9.63
C TYR A 74 5.43 -8.86 -8.71
N ILE A 75 5.11 -9.60 -7.64
CA ILE A 75 6.11 -10.12 -6.71
C ILE A 75 7.03 -11.12 -7.41
N ASP A 76 6.48 -12.03 -8.21
CA ASP A 76 7.27 -13.05 -8.91
C ASP A 76 8.23 -12.43 -9.94
N LEU A 77 7.74 -11.48 -10.75
CA LEU A 77 8.59 -10.77 -11.72
C LEU A 77 9.68 -9.94 -11.02
N THR A 78 9.33 -9.26 -9.93
CA THR A 78 10.31 -8.44 -9.19
C THR A 78 11.40 -9.31 -8.56
N LYS A 79 11.05 -10.48 -8.00
CA LYS A 79 12.03 -11.46 -7.50
C LYS A 79 12.93 -12.04 -8.59
N GLN A 80 12.41 -12.22 -9.80
CA GLN A 80 13.21 -12.68 -10.94
C GLN A 80 14.25 -11.62 -11.36
N GLN A 81 13.87 -10.34 -11.34
CA GLN A 81 14.76 -9.22 -11.68
C GLN A 81 15.76 -8.91 -10.56
N ASP A 82 15.33 -9.02 -9.32
CA ASP A 82 16.13 -8.83 -8.12
C ASP A 82 15.85 -9.95 -7.12
N PRO A 83 16.69 -11.00 -7.08
CA PRO A 83 16.53 -12.10 -6.12
C PRO A 83 16.63 -11.69 -4.65
N SER A 84 17.14 -10.48 -4.36
CA SER A 84 17.18 -9.93 -3.00
C SER A 84 15.86 -9.25 -2.60
N PHE A 85 14.99 -8.96 -3.57
CA PHE A 85 13.67 -8.41 -3.32
C PHE A 85 12.84 -9.37 -2.47
N ASN A 86 12.34 -8.86 -1.35
CA ASN A 86 11.51 -9.61 -0.45
C ASN A 86 10.32 -8.77 0.01
N VAL A 87 9.16 -9.41 0.06
CA VAL A 87 7.97 -8.81 0.64
C VAL A 87 7.93 -9.21 2.11
N PRO A 88 7.67 -8.27 3.04
CA PRO A 88 7.44 -8.65 4.43
C PRO A 88 6.36 -9.72 4.52
N LYS A 89 6.66 -10.81 5.22
CA LYS A 89 5.68 -11.85 5.51
C LYS A 89 4.47 -11.21 6.20
N LEU A 90 3.26 -11.56 5.76
CA LEU A 90 2.04 -11.20 6.49
C LEU A 90 2.12 -11.77 7.90
N LYS A 91 1.97 -10.89 8.88
CA LYS A 91 1.95 -11.25 10.29
C LYS A 91 0.51 -11.44 10.74
N ASN A 92 0.26 -12.53 11.45
CA ASN A 92 -0.98 -12.67 12.18
C ASN A 92 -0.99 -11.74 13.41
N PHE A 93 -2.14 -11.57 14.05
CA PHE A 93 -2.26 -10.65 15.18
C PHE A 93 -1.34 -11.02 16.36
N SER A 94 -1.11 -12.31 16.64
CA SER A 94 -0.21 -12.76 17.71
C SER A 94 1.26 -12.42 17.41
N GLU A 95 1.69 -12.58 16.15
CA GLU A 95 3.01 -12.14 15.68
C GLU A 95 3.16 -10.61 15.84
N LEU A 96 2.13 -9.84 15.48
CA LEU A 96 2.15 -8.38 15.67
C LEU A 96 2.25 -7.96 17.14
N VAL A 97 1.55 -8.65 18.04
CA VAL A 97 1.63 -8.38 19.49
C VAL A 97 3.01 -8.69 20.03
N THR A 98 3.60 -9.81 19.60
CA THR A 98 4.98 -10.17 19.96
C THR A 98 5.96 -9.10 19.50
N ASP A 99 5.81 -8.62 18.25
CA ASP A 99 6.70 -7.63 17.66
C ASP A 99 6.51 -6.20 18.20
N ALA A 100 5.36 -5.91 18.81
CA ALA A 100 5.12 -4.61 19.45
C ALA A 100 6.10 -4.38 20.62
N GLY A 101 6.51 -5.45 21.32
CA GLY A 101 7.53 -5.40 22.35
C GLY A 101 7.00 -4.91 23.70
N ASP A 102 7.84 -4.17 24.43
CA ASP A 102 7.56 -3.77 25.82
C ASP A 102 6.55 -2.62 25.91
N ALA A 103 5.48 -2.85 26.67
CA ALA A 103 4.38 -1.91 26.82
C ALA A 103 4.77 -0.65 27.60
N GLU A 104 5.60 -0.77 28.65
CA GLU A 104 5.98 0.36 29.50
C GLU A 104 6.90 1.32 28.75
N GLU A 105 7.83 0.77 27.97
CA GLU A 105 8.71 1.54 27.08
C GLU A 105 7.89 2.28 26.01
N LEU A 106 6.93 1.61 25.38
CA LEU A 106 6.04 2.23 24.39
C LEU A 106 5.17 3.32 25.02
N GLU A 107 4.62 3.11 26.22
CA GLU A 107 3.87 4.14 26.95
C GLU A 107 4.74 5.35 27.30
N ARG A 108 6.00 5.15 27.68
CA ARG A 108 6.95 6.24 27.93
C ARG A 108 7.21 7.04 26.66
N ARG A 109 7.61 6.39 25.57
CA ARG A 109 7.89 7.07 24.29
C ARG A 109 6.67 7.77 23.74
N TYR A 110 5.50 7.15 23.83
CA TYR A 110 4.25 7.77 23.40
C TYR A 110 3.95 9.06 24.18
N ARG A 111 4.17 9.07 25.50
CA ARG A 111 4.04 10.30 26.30
C ARG A 111 5.03 11.37 25.85
N GLU A 112 6.29 11.03 25.65
CA GLU A 112 7.32 11.96 25.15
C GLU A 112 6.90 12.60 23.81
N ILE A 113 6.40 11.79 22.87
CA ILE A 113 5.85 12.28 21.59
C ILE A 113 4.69 13.25 21.83
N MET A 114 3.75 12.90 22.72
CA MET A 114 2.56 13.71 22.97
C MET A 114 2.85 15.01 23.73
N GLU A 115 3.86 15.03 24.60
CA GLU A 115 4.27 16.18 25.40
C GLU A 115 5.22 17.13 24.64
N LYS A 116 5.90 16.65 23.60
CA LYS A 116 6.79 17.49 22.78
C LYS A 116 6.01 18.63 22.12
N ASP A 117 6.55 19.85 22.18
CA ASP A 117 5.92 21.03 21.56
C ASP A 117 6.03 21.05 20.02
N SER A 118 6.83 20.18 19.44
CA SER A 118 6.96 20.06 17.98
C SER A 118 5.95 19.08 17.40
N ASP A 119 5.74 19.22 16.11
CA ASP A 119 4.91 18.30 15.33
C ASP A 119 5.51 16.88 15.36
N PRO A 120 4.68 15.83 15.49
CA PRO A 120 5.14 14.45 15.40
C PRO A 120 5.62 14.13 13.98
N ASP A 121 6.65 13.29 13.87
CA ASP A 121 6.96 12.64 12.61
C ASP A 121 5.89 11.59 12.33
N PHE A 122 5.04 11.84 11.33
CA PHE A 122 3.92 10.96 11.04
C PHE A 122 4.33 9.51 10.80
N TYR A 123 5.50 9.24 10.21
CA TYR A 123 5.91 7.87 9.90
C TYR A 123 6.61 7.21 11.07
N ALA A 124 7.54 7.91 11.73
CA ALA A 124 8.29 7.34 12.84
C ALA A 124 7.46 7.22 14.12
N ASP A 125 6.67 8.24 14.45
CA ASP A 125 5.92 8.30 15.71
C ASP A 125 4.61 7.50 15.65
N LEU A 126 4.05 7.31 14.45
CA LEU A 126 2.87 6.44 14.28
C LEU A 126 3.18 4.99 14.61
N ASP A 127 4.40 4.51 14.35
CA ASP A 127 4.79 3.14 14.70
C ASP A 127 4.69 2.89 16.21
N ILE A 128 5.06 3.88 17.03
CA ILE A 128 4.93 3.81 18.49
C ILE A 128 3.45 3.76 18.90
N ALA A 129 2.62 4.67 18.37
CA ALA A 129 1.19 4.71 18.65
C ALA A 129 0.47 3.42 18.20
N ALA A 130 0.83 2.90 17.03
CA ALA A 130 0.28 1.68 16.46
C ALA A 130 0.64 0.45 17.30
N LYS A 131 1.92 0.26 17.65
CA LYS A 131 2.37 -0.86 18.49
C LYS A 131 1.72 -0.82 19.87
N LEU A 132 1.63 0.36 20.49
CA LEU A 132 0.94 0.51 21.78
C LEU A 132 -0.54 0.14 21.67
N SER A 133 -1.21 0.56 20.59
CA SER A 133 -2.62 0.21 20.35
C SER A 133 -2.82 -1.31 20.17
N VAL A 134 -1.90 -1.99 19.48
CA VAL A 134 -1.92 -3.46 19.30
C VAL A 134 -1.81 -4.18 20.65
N ILE A 135 -0.96 -3.69 21.56
CA ILE A 135 -0.84 -4.24 22.92
C ILE A 135 -2.13 -4.04 23.71
N TYR A 136 -2.74 -2.86 23.66
CA TYR A 136 -4.01 -2.64 24.34
C TYR A 136 -5.13 -3.53 23.76
N MET A 137 -5.18 -3.70 22.45
CA MET A 137 -6.13 -4.62 21.81
C MET A 137 -5.95 -6.06 22.27
N SER A 138 -4.71 -6.55 22.42
CA SER A 138 -4.45 -7.92 22.88
C SER A 138 -4.89 -8.17 24.33
N ARG A 139 -4.98 -7.10 25.14
CA ARG A 139 -5.51 -7.11 26.51
C ARG A 139 -7.02 -6.89 26.58
N GLY A 140 -7.69 -6.69 25.44
CA GLY A 140 -9.12 -6.35 25.38
C GLY A 140 -9.43 -4.88 25.73
N GLU A 141 -8.41 -4.04 25.86
CA GLU A 141 -8.51 -2.62 26.22
C GLU A 141 -8.79 -1.75 24.98
N TYR A 142 -9.80 -2.10 24.19
CA TYR A 142 -10.07 -1.48 22.88
C TYR A 142 -10.28 0.05 22.95
N LYS A 143 -10.89 0.55 24.03
CA LYS A 143 -11.06 1.99 24.23
C LYS A 143 -9.72 2.72 24.38
N ARG A 144 -8.77 2.15 25.11
CA ARG A 144 -7.43 2.74 25.26
C ARG A 144 -6.65 2.69 23.95
N ALA A 145 -6.77 1.60 23.19
CA ALA A 145 -6.19 1.49 21.86
C ALA A 145 -6.70 2.59 20.93
N GLU A 146 -8.02 2.81 20.91
CA GLU A 146 -8.66 3.87 20.13
C GLU A 146 -8.19 5.26 20.59
N GLU A 147 -8.17 5.51 21.90
CA GLU A 147 -7.72 6.80 22.45
C GLU A 147 -6.29 7.15 22.04
N VAL A 148 -5.36 6.18 22.06
CA VAL A 148 -3.97 6.38 21.60
C VAL A 148 -3.92 6.84 20.15
N LEU A 149 -4.63 6.14 19.26
CA LEU A 149 -4.63 6.45 17.83
C LEU A 149 -5.32 7.79 17.53
N LEU A 150 -6.44 8.08 18.20
CA LEU A 150 -7.17 9.33 18.02
C LEU A 150 -6.37 10.54 18.54
N LYS A 151 -5.76 10.43 19.72
CA LYS A 151 -4.93 11.51 20.28
C LYS A 151 -3.72 11.80 19.38
N PHE A 152 -3.04 10.75 18.90
CA PHE A 152 -1.93 10.90 17.97
C PHE A 152 -2.36 11.59 16.67
N LYS A 153 -3.43 11.07 16.04
CA LYS A 153 -4.00 11.66 14.82
C LYS A 153 -4.37 13.13 15.00
N ASN A 154 -4.95 13.50 16.14
CA ASN A 154 -5.31 14.88 16.41
C ASN A 154 -4.09 15.78 16.60
N LYS A 155 -3.02 15.29 17.22
CA LYS A 155 -1.75 16.01 17.32
C LYS A 155 -1.14 16.26 15.95
N CYS A 156 -1.12 15.27 15.05
CA CYS A 156 -0.67 15.44 13.67
C CYS A 156 -1.53 16.40 12.82
N LYS A 157 -2.78 16.68 13.22
CA LYS A 157 -3.67 17.63 12.54
C LYS A 157 -3.59 19.06 13.08
N ALA A 158 -3.04 19.22 14.28
CA ALA A 158 -2.83 20.51 14.91
C ALA A 158 -1.47 21.14 14.52
N ALA A 159 -0.59 20.31 13.96
CA ALA A 159 0.61 20.66 13.20
C ALA A 159 0.26 21.28 11.84
#